data_AF-A0A925TQ53-F1
#
_entry.id   AF-A0A925TQ53-F1
#
_cell.length_a   1.000
_cell.length_b   1.000
_cell.length_c   1.000
_cell.angle_alpha   90.00
_cell.angle_beta   90.00
_cell.angle_gamma   90.00
#
_symmetry.space_group_name_H-M   'P 1'
#
loop_
_entity.id
_entity.type
_entity.pdbx_description
1 polymer ?
#
loop_
_entity_poly.entity_id
_entity_poly.type
_entity_poly.pdbx_seq_one_letter_code
_entity_poly.pdbx_strand_id
1 'polypeptide(L)'
;MKATRAFTGILLLLLVSAALTAGCGGVKTASTAAAEKAAADKAAAEAKKQKPKSPVRRPDAPDELSPAVVALSEARVAYSKRDYKTALPLYQKYREISEDISVDPEIAVCIQNLKQSAEFYYKLGVQLYLDEDYESAVANFNKALEADATHKGATDYKKRAELKIQALKKLEGSVK
;
A
#
# COMPACT_ATOMS: atom_id res chain seq x y z
N MET A 1 21.13 62.54 6.43
CA MET A 1 20.51 63.80 5.97
C MET A 1 19.71 63.52 4.71
N LYS A 2 18.55 64.18 4.57
CA LYS A 2 17.50 63.93 3.59
C LYS A 2 17.79 64.57 2.22
N ALA A 3 17.13 63.99 1.20
CA ALA A 3 16.60 64.60 -0.04
C ALA A 3 17.63 65.00 -1.12
N THR A 4 17.36 64.90 -2.43
CA THR A 4 16.17 65.27 -3.24
C THR A 4 16.30 64.60 -4.63
N ARG A 5 15.29 63.88 -5.16
CA ARG A 5 14.35 64.28 -6.26
C ARG A 5 15.01 65.04 -7.42
N ALA A 6 14.91 64.62 -8.69
CA ALA A 6 13.75 64.81 -9.58
C ALA A 6 14.15 64.28 -11.00
N PHE A 7 13.38 63.44 -11.71
CA PHE A 7 12.15 63.71 -12.49
C PHE A 7 12.45 63.96 -13.99
N THR A 8 11.51 63.51 -14.84
CA THR A 8 11.35 63.77 -16.29
C THR A 8 12.17 62.86 -17.23
N GLY A 9 11.61 62.21 -18.26
CA GLY A 9 10.27 62.25 -18.84
C GLY A 9 9.96 60.93 -19.59
N ILE A 10 8.70 60.49 -19.57
CA ILE A 10 7.69 60.74 -20.62
C ILE A 10 7.75 59.62 -21.67
N LEU A 11 6.93 58.57 -21.55
CA LEU A 11 5.49 58.52 -21.91
C LEU A 11 5.29 58.30 -23.42
N LEU A 12 4.92 57.06 -23.76
CA LEU A 12 3.93 56.77 -24.79
C LEU A 12 3.12 55.58 -24.27
N LEU A 13 2.07 55.85 -23.50
CA LEU A 13 0.66 55.81 -23.92
C LEU A 13 0.31 54.53 -24.71
N LEU A 14 -0.40 53.58 -24.07
CA LEU A 14 -1.88 53.47 -24.03
C LEU A 14 -2.41 53.01 -25.41
N LEU A 15 -3.35 52.10 -25.61
CA LEU A 15 -4.37 51.42 -24.82
C LEU A 15 -5.02 50.44 -25.81
N VAL A 16 -5.35 49.21 -25.40
CA VAL A 16 -6.71 48.71 -25.60
C VAL A 16 -7.11 47.98 -24.33
N SER A 17 -8.02 48.61 -23.61
CA SER A 17 -8.66 48.14 -22.39
C SER A 17 -9.95 47.37 -22.70
N ALA A 18 -10.40 46.70 -21.63
CA ALA A 18 -11.79 46.38 -21.28
C ALA A 18 -12.35 45.07 -21.85
N ALA A 19 -13.05 44.21 -21.11
CA ALA A 19 -13.71 44.31 -19.79
C ALA A 19 -13.80 42.88 -19.18
N LEU A 20 -13.55 42.68 -17.87
CA LEU A 20 -14.54 42.56 -16.77
C LEU A 20 -15.53 41.40 -17.00
N THR A 21 -15.55 40.33 -16.19
CA THR A 21 -16.20 40.24 -14.86
C THR A 21 -15.50 39.18 -13.98
N ALA A 22 -15.00 39.48 -12.77
CA ALA A 22 -15.74 39.50 -11.50
C ALA A 22 -16.51 38.20 -11.20
N GLY A 23 -16.03 37.43 -10.21
CA GLY A 23 -16.70 36.25 -9.67
C GLY A 23 -15.93 35.63 -8.50
N CYS A 24 -16.15 36.17 -7.30
CA CYS A 24 -15.72 35.59 -6.02
C CYS A 24 -16.33 34.20 -5.81
N GLY A 25 -15.58 33.29 -5.20
CA GLY A 25 -16.11 32.03 -4.68
C GLY A 25 -15.03 31.14 -4.11
N GLY A 26 -14.76 31.27 -2.80
CA GLY A 26 -13.92 30.32 -2.08
C GLY A 26 -14.62 28.97 -1.89
N VAL A 27 -13.87 27.88 -2.03
CA VAL A 27 -14.24 26.53 -1.57
C VAL A 27 -12.94 25.87 -1.10
N LYS A 28 -12.73 25.85 0.22
CA LYS A 28 -12.78 24.65 1.09
C LYS A 28 -11.84 23.51 0.68
N THR A 29 -10.85 23.32 1.54
CA THR A 29 -10.26 22.03 1.94
C THR A 29 -11.30 20.91 2.00
N ALA A 30 -11.08 19.81 1.26
CA ALA A 30 -11.62 18.50 1.59
C ALA A 30 -10.85 17.41 0.82
N SER A 31 -10.14 16.57 1.58
CA SER A 31 -10.22 15.11 1.46
C SER A 31 -10.07 14.52 0.05
N THR A 32 -8.82 14.25 -0.36
CA THR A 32 -8.56 13.20 -1.35
C THR A 32 -8.55 11.83 -0.67
N ALA A 33 -9.64 11.51 0.05
CA ALA A 33 -9.99 10.15 0.48
C ALA A 33 -10.99 9.51 -0.51
N ALA A 34 -11.14 10.08 -1.70
CA ALA A 34 -12.09 9.63 -2.73
C ALA A 34 -11.42 9.25 -4.07
N ALA A 35 -10.11 9.00 -4.08
CA ALA A 35 -9.39 8.46 -5.24
C ALA A 35 -9.15 6.94 -5.15
N GLU A 36 -9.43 6.32 -3.99
CA GLU A 36 -9.11 4.91 -3.71
C GLU A 36 -10.27 3.95 -3.98
N LYS A 37 -11.43 4.46 -4.43
CA LYS A 37 -12.62 3.64 -4.73
C LYS A 37 -12.88 3.41 -6.23
N ALA A 38 -12.00 3.88 -7.12
CA ALA A 38 -12.23 3.79 -8.58
C ALA A 38 -11.29 2.83 -9.33
N ALA A 39 -10.29 2.23 -8.66
CA ALA A 39 -9.37 1.27 -9.28
C ALA A 39 -9.76 -0.21 -9.05
N ALA A 40 -10.74 -0.48 -8.19
CA ALA A 40 -11.18 -1.84 -7.84
C ALA A 40 -12.23 -2.44 -8.81
N ASP A 41 -12.93 -1.61 -9.58
CA ASP A 41 -14.06 -2.05 -10.42
C ASP A 41 -13.72 -2.25 -11.92
N LYS A 42 -12.45 -2.10 -12.32
CA LYS A 42 -12.03 -2.37 -13.71
C LYS A 42 -11.11 -3.58 -13.92
N ALA A 43 -10.73 -4.29 -12.86
CA ALA A 43 -9.99 -5.55 -12.95
C ALA A 43 -10.90 -6.81 -12.92
N ALA A 44 -12.21 -6.66 -12.67
CA ALA A 44 -13.17 -7.76 -12.65
C ALA A 44 -13.95 -7.96 -13.97
N ALA A 45 -13.72 -7.12 -14.98
CA ALA A 45 -14.55 -7.07 -16.20
C ALA A 45 -13.94 -7.71 -17.46
N GLU A 46 -12.73 -8.28 -17.40
CA GLU A 46 -12.15 -9.05 -18.51
C GLU A 46 -12.02 -10.56 -18.24
N ALA A 47 -12.77 -11.08 -17.25
CA ALA A 47 -12.96 -12.52 -17.05
C ALA A 47 -14.04 -13.12 -17.99
N LYS A 48 -14.37 -12.47 -19.11
CA LYS A 48 -15.30 -12.98 -20.13
C LYS A 48 -14.65 -12.99 -21.51
N LYS A 49 -14.04 -14.13 -21.84
CA LYS A 49 -13.78 -14.74 -23.18
C LYS A 49 -12.37 -15.33 -23.34
N GLN A 50 -11.90 -16.10 -22.37
CA GLN A 50 -10.96 -17.18 -22.69
C GLN A 50 -11.46 -18.47 -22.07
N LYS A 51 -11.92 -19.35 -22.97
CA LYS A 51 -12.28 -20.74 -22.69
C LYS A 51 -10.99 -21.40 -22.16
N PRO A 52 -10.97 -21.95 -20.94
CA PRO A 52 -9.77 -22.63 -20.46
C PRO A 52 -9.49 -23.79 -21.39
N LYS A 53 -8.34 -23.77 -22.07
CA LYS A 53 -7.80 -24.99 -22.68
C LYS A 53 -7.35 -25.86 -21.52
N SER A 54 -8.28 -26.70 -21.10
CA SER A 54 -8.11 -27.71 -20.06
C SER A 54 -6.86 -28.54 -20.32
N PRO A 55 -6.14 -28.98 -19.26
CA PRO A 55 -5.21 -30.07 -19.40
C PRO A 55 -5.99 -31.30 -19.86
N VAL A 56 -5.50 -31.97 -20.90
CA VAL A 56 -6.07 -33.17 -21.51
C VAL A 56 -6.25 -34.24 -20.42
N ARG A 57 -7.50 -34.60 -20.09
CA ARG A 57 -7.82 -35.68 -19.14
C ARG A 57 -7.81 -37.04 -19.85
N ARG A 58 -7.15 -38.04 -19.24
CA ARG A 58 -7.39 -39.46 -19.53
C ARG A 58 -8.67 -39.93 -18.79
N PRO A 59 -9.41 -40.93 -19.28
CA PRO A 59 -10.83 -41.09 -18.94
C PRO A 59 -11.21 -41.84 -17.65
N ASP A 60 -10.30 -42.29 -16.78
CA ASP A 60 -10.64 -43.38 -15.85
C ASP A 60 -10.28 -43.18 -14.36
N ALA A 61 -10.21 -41.95 -13.83
CA ALA A 61 -9.99 -41.71 -12.39
C ALA A 61 -11.14 -40.90 -11.76
N PRO A 62 -11.62 -41.27 -10.55
CA PRO A 62 -12.73 -40.60 -9.87
C PRO A 62 -12.39 -39.14 -9.56
N ASP A 63 -13.43 -38.30 -9.46
CA ASP A 63 -13.48 -36.83 -9.41
C ASP A 63 -12.65 -36.10 -8.32
N GLU A 64 -11.37 -36.42 -8.13
CA GLU A 64 -10.46 -35.59 -7.36
C GLU A 64 -9.96 -34.42 -8.23
N LEU A 65 -10.37 -33.20 -7.88
CA LEU A 65 -9.76 -32.00 -8.41
C LEU A 65 -8.25 -32.06 -8.16
N SER A 66 -7.44 -31.88 -9.21
CA SER A 66 -6.00 -31.96 -9.04
C SER A 66 -5.51 -30.92 -8.02
N PRO A 67 -4.42 -31.21 -7.28
CA PRO A 67 -3.89 -30.29 -6.29
C PRO A 67 -3.61 -28.88 -6.82
N ALA A 68 -3.25 -28.74 -8.11
CA ALA A 68 -3.09 -27.46 -8.77
C ALA A 68 -4.42 -26.68 -8.86
N VAL A 69 -5.52 -27.34 -9.28
CA VAL A 69 -6.82 -26.67 -9.43
C VAL A 69 -7.37 -26.26 -8.06
N VAL A 70 -7.16 -27.06 -7.02
CA VAL A 70 -7.51 -26.69 -5.64
C VAL A 70 -6.71 -25.46 -5.18
N ALA A 71 -5.39 -25.46 -5.37
CA ALA A 71 -4.56 -24.30 -5.02
C ALA A 71 -4.99 -23.02 -5.74
N LEU A 72 -5.32 -23.11 -7.04
CA LEU A 72 -5.78 -21.96 -7.82
C LEU A 72 -7.14 -21.44 -7.35
N SER A 73 -8.08 -22.31 -7.03
CA SER A 73 -9.41 -21.90 -6.57
C SER A 73 -9.35 -21.22 -5.20
N GLU A 74 -8.59 -21.78 -4.26
CA GLU A 74 -8.35 -21.20 -2.94
C GLU A 74 -7.58 -19.86 -3.04
N ALA A 75 -6.56 -19.79 -3.91
CA ALA A 75 -5.80 -18.55 -4.14
C ALA A 75 -6.72 -17.43 -4.60
N ARG A 76 -7.61 -17.70 -5.56
CA ARG A 76 -8.58 -16.72 -6.07
C ARG A 76 -9.59 -16.28 -5.00
N VAL A 77 -10.03 -17.20 -4.15
CA VAL A 77 -10.91 -16.87 -3.02
C VAL A 77 -10.19 -15.94 -2.04
N ALA A 78 -8.95 -16.26 -1.64
CA ALA A 78 -8.15 -15.41 -0.76
C ALA A 78 -7.87 -14.04 -1.40
N TYR A 79 -7.50 -14.01 -2.68
CA TYR A 79 -7.25 -12.79 -3.45
C TYR A 79 -8.50 -11.90 -3.54
N SER A 80 -9.68 -12.48 -3.77
CA SER A 80 -10.95 -11.75 -3.79
C SER A 80 -11.29 -11.11 -2.45
N LYS A 81 -10.83 -11.70 -1.35
CA LYS A 81 -10.94 -11.17 0.02
C LYS A 81 -9.84 -10.17 0.35
N ARG A 82 -8.92 -9.89 -0.59
CA ARG A 82 -7.68 -9.11 -0.38
C ARG A 82 -6.75 -9.71 0.69
N ASP A 83 -6.90 -11.00 0.98
CA ASP A 83 -5.98 -11.72 1.85
C ASP A 83 -4.77 -12.17 1.02
N TYR A 84 -3.90 -11.20 0.72
CA TYR A 84 -2.70 -11.43 -0.08
C TYR A 84 -1.67 -12.31 0.62
N LYS A 85 -1.70 -12.36 1.97
CA LYS A 85 -0.83 -13.20 2.79
C LYS A 85 -1.12 -14.69 2.54
N THR A 86 -2.40 -15.03 2.44
CA THR A 86 -2.83 -16.40 2.09
C THR A 86 -2.77 -16.65 0.57
N ALA A 87 -3.14 -15.67 -0.26
CA ALA A 87 -3.23 -15.86 -1.71
C ALA A 87 -1.85 -16.10 -2.36
N LEU A 88 -0.82 -15.36 -1.96
CA LEU A 88 0.52 -15.44 -2.56
C LEU A 88 1.10 -16.86 -2.57
N PRO A 89 1.21 -17.58 -1.43
CA PRO A 89 1.78 -18.93 -1.42
C PRO A 89 0.93 -19.93 -2.21
N LEU A 90 -0.39 -19.74 -2.29
CA LEU A 90 -1.27 -20.60 -3.08
C LEU A 90 -1.06 -20.41 -4.59
N TYR A 91 -0.89 -19.17 -5.05
CA TYR A 91 -0.51 -18.90 -6.45
C TYR A 91 0.88 -19.45 -6.78
N GLN A 92 1.84 -19.30 -5.88
CA GLN A 92 3.19 -19.87 -6.05
C GLN A 92 3.13 -21.40 -6.14
N LYS A 93 2.37 -22.06 -5.26
CA LYS A 93 2.14 -23.50 -5.31
C LYS A 93 1.48 -23.93 -6.62
N TYR A 94 0.46 -23.19 -7.08
CA TYR A 94 -0.16 -23.46 -8.38
C TYR A 94 0.86 -23.35 -9.52
N ARG A 95 1.66 -22.28 -9.54
CA ARG A 95 2.70 -22.05 -10.53
C ARG A 95 3.74 -23.17 -10.53
N GLU A 96 4.14 -23.66 -9.36
CA GLU A 96 5.09 -24.77 -9.23
C GLU A 96 4.54 -26.08 -9.79
N ILE A 97 3.27 -26.42 -9.50
CA ILE A 97 2.67 -27.70 -9.92
C ILE A 97 2.27 -27.68 -11.41
N SER A 98 1.75 -26.55 -11.89
CA SER A 98 1.20 -26.44 -13.24
C SER A 98 2.18 -25.88 -14.26
N GLU A 99 3.28 -25.27 -13.80
CA GLU A 99 4.22 -24.47 -14.60
C GLU A 99 3.53 -23.32 -15.38
N ASP A 100 2.29 -22.97 -15.00
CA ASP A 100 1.52 -21.91 -15.65
C ASP A 100 1.93 -20.53 -15.12
N ILE A 101 2.44 -19.72 -16.03
CA ILE A 101 2.92 -18.36 -15.79
C ILE A 101 1.76 -17.34 -15.85
N SER A 102 0.55 -17.76 -16.26
CA SER A 102 -0.62 -16.87 -16.37
C SER A 102 -1.01 -16.18 -15.06
N VAL A 103 -0.59 -16.73 -13.91
CA VAL A 103 -0.85 -16.18 -12.56
C VAL A 103 0.20 -15.17 -12.07
N ASP A 104 1.25 -14.92 -12.85
CA ASP A 104 2.30 -13.96 -12.51
C ASP A 104 1.79 -12.53 -12.22
N PRO A 105 0.81 -12.00 -12.96
CA PRO A 105 0.22 -10.70 -12.64
C PRO A 105 -0.38 -10.68 -11.23
N GLU A 106 -1.13 -11.71 -10.83
CA GLU A 106 -1.74 -11.81 -9.50
C GLU A 106 -0.68 -11.96 -8.41
N ILE A 107 0.38 -12.74 -8.66
CA ILE A 107 1.53 -12.86 -7.75
C ILE A 107 2.18 -11.49 -7.54
N ALA A 108 2.42 -10.73 -8.62
CA ALA A 108 3.01 -9.41 -8.55
C ALA A 108 2.14 -8.44 -7.73
N VAL A 109 0.82 -8.47 -7.92
CA VAL A 109 -0.12 -7.67 -7.13
C VAL A 109 -0.08 -8.05 -5.66
N CYS A 110 -0.08 -9.35 -5.33
CA CYS A 110 0.04 -9.80 -3.94
C CYS A 110 1.31 -9.27 -3.27
N ILE A 111 2.46 -9.42 -3.94
CA ILE A 111 3.76 -8.95 -3.42
C ILE A 111 3.73 -7.43 -3.22
N GLN A 112 3.22 -6.67 -4.18
CA GLN A 112 3.14 -5.22 -4.08
C GLN A 112 2.28 -4.77 -2.90
N ASN A 113 1.10 -5.37 -2.71
CA ASN A 113 0.20 -5.02 -1.61
C ASN A 113 0.81 -5.37 -0.25
N LEU A 114 1.46 -6.54 -0.14
CA LEU A 114 2.15 -6.93 1.09
C LEU A 114 3.28 -5.97 1.44
N LYS A 115 4.10 -5.56 0.45
CA LYS A 115 5.14 -4.55 0.65
C LYS A 115 4.58 -3.20 1.07
N GLN A 116 3.52 -2.72 0.43
CA GLN A 116 2.86 -1.47 0.81
C GLN A 116 2.29 -1.53 2.22
N SER A 117 1.67 -2.66 2.59
CA SER A 117 1.18 -2.91 3.95
C SER A 117 2.33 -2.90 4.96
N ALA A 118 3.47 -3.53 4.64
CA ALA A 118 4.64 -3.54 5.50
C ALA A 118 5.17 -2.12 5.74
N GLU A 119 5.34 -1.33 4.67
CA GLU A 119 5.77 0.06 4.74
C GLU A 119 4.80 0.95 5.54
N PHE A 120 3.49 0.73 5.40
CA PHE A 120 2.47 1.45 6.17
C PHE A 120 2.64 1.21 7.67
N TYR A 121 2.69 -0.05 8.09
CA TYR A 121 2.85 -0.40 9.50
C TYR A 121 4.22 0.00 10.05
N TYR A 122 5.26 -0.08 9.24
CA TYR A 122 6.58 0.41 9.61
C TYR A 122 6.55 1.91 9.93
N LYS A 123 5.97 2.74 9.05
CA LYS A 123 5.87 4.19 9.26
C LYS A 123 5.04 4.54 10.50
N LEU A 124 3.92 3.83 10.71
CA LEU A 124 3.11 4.01 11.90
C LEU A 124 3.86 3.62 13.18
N GLY A 125 4.61 2.52 13.15
CA GLY A 125 5.48 2.11 14.25
C GLY A 125 6.59 3.13 14.55
N VAL A 126 7.19 3.74 13.52
CA VAL A 126 8.17 4.82 13.69
C VAL A 126 7.53 6.03 14.36
N GLN A 127 6.33 6.43 13.95
CA GLN A 127 5.63 7.56 14.60
C GLN A 127 5.39 7.29 16.09
N LEU A 128 4.85 6.12 16.43
CA LEU A 128 4.62 5.72 17.82
C LEU A 128 5.91 5.62 18.64
N TYR A 129 7.00 5.17 18.01
CA TYR A 129 8.32 5.14 18.65
C TYR A 129 8.81 6.56 19.00
N LEU A 130 8.58 7.53 18.11
CA LEU A 130 8.92 8.94 18.35
C LEU A 130 8.04 9.57 19.42
N ASP A 131 6.79 9.14 19.52
CA ASP A 131 5.84 9.54 20.57
C ASP A 131 6.09 8.79 21.90
N GLU A 132 7.18 8.00 21.98
CA GLU A 132 7.59 7.16 23.12
C GLU A 132 6.60 6.06 23.53
N ASP A 133 5.57 5.79 22.71
CA ASP A 133 4.67 4.65 22.86
C ASP A 133 5.34 3.39 22.27
N TYR A 134 6.29 2.85 23.04
CA TYR A 134 7.12 1.74 22.60
C TYR A 134 6.34 0.43 22.46
N GLU A 135 5.34 0.17 23.31
CA GLU A 135 4.50 -1.04 23.17
C GLU A 135 3.72 -1.02 21.86
N SER A 136 3.03 0.08 21.55
CA SER A 136 2.28 0.20 20.30
C SER A 136 3.20 0.23 19.08
N ALA A 137 4.40 0.82 19.22
CA ALA A 137 5.42 0.78 18.18
C ALA A 137 5.82 -0.67 17.84
N VAL A 138 6.15 -1.49 18.84
CA VAL A 138 6.49 -2.92 18.65
C VAL A 138 5.35 -3.67 17.98
N ALA A 139 4.11 -3.44 18.38
CA ALA A 139 2.94 -4.08 17.77
C ALA A 139 2.83 -3.75 16.27
N ASN A 140 3.08 -2.50 15.88
CA ASN A 140 3.07 -2.10 14.47
C ASN A 140 4.27 -2.66 13.69
N PHE A 141 5.47 -2.69 14.27
CA PHE A 141 6.61 -3.34 13.62
C PHE A 141 6.37 -4.84 13.41
N ASN A 142 5.69 -5.53 14.33
CA ASN A 142 5.29 -6.93 14.13
C ASN A 142 4.36 -7.07 12.92
N LYS A 143 3.35 -6.22 12.78
CA LYS A 143 2.45 -6.23 11.61
C LYS A 143 3.21 -5.98 10.31
N ALA A 144 4.22 -5.10 10.33
CA ALA A 144 5.08 -4.88 9.17
C ALA A 144 5.84 -6.17 8.79
N LEU A 145 6.41 -6.86 9.78
CA LEU A 145 7.16 -8.11 9.59
C LEU A 145 6.27 -9.30 9.24
N GLU A 146 5.00 -9.29 9.63
CA GLU A 146 4.03 -10.29 9.18
C GLU A 146 3.69 -10.15 7.69
N ALA A 147 3.75 -8.94 7.14
CA ALA A 147 3.53 -8.66 5.73
C ALA A 147 4.80 -8.84 4.90
N ASP A 148 5.95 -8.41 5.44
CA ASP A 148 7.27 -8.63 4.86
C ASP A 148 8.30 -8.94 5.96
N ALA A 149 8.57 -10.24 6.13
CA ALA A 149 9.52 -10.72 7.14
C ALA A 149 10.96 -10.23 6.93
N THR A 150 11.29 -9.72 5.73
CA THR A 150 12.63 -9.23 5.38
C THR A 150 12.77 -7.71 5.54
N HIS A 151 11.72 -7.03 6.01
CA HIS A 151 11.70 -5.58 6.17
C HIS A 151 12.70 -5.08 7.24
N LYS A 152 13.92 -4.73 6.81
CA LYS A 152 15.04 -4.32 7.68
C LYS A 152 14.67 -3.23 8.68
N GLY A 153 14.00 -2.17 8.22
CA GLY A 153 13.61 -1.04 9.09
C GLY A 153 12.74 -1.46 10.28
N ALA A 154 11.67 -2.24 10.03
CA ALA A 154 10.81 -2.77 11.07
C ALA A 154 11.57 -3.67 12.07
N THR A 155 12.45 -4.55 11.60
CA THR A 155 13.31 -5.39 12.47
C THR A 155 14.19 -4.55 13.39
N ASP A 156 14.88 -3.55 12.83
CA ASP A 156 15.82 -2.71 13.58
C ASP A 156 15.09 -1.84 14.61
N TYR A 157 14.00 -1.19 14.22
CA TYR A 157 13.23 -0.33 15.13
C TYR A 157 12.48 -1.13 16.19
N LYS A 158 11.96 -2.32 15.88
CA LYS A 158 11.39 -3.22 16.88
C LYS A 158 12.39 -3.52 17.99
N LYS A 159 13.61 -3.92 17.63
CA LYS A 159 14.68 -4.19 18.60
C LYS A 159 14.99 -2.96 19.48
N ARG A 160 15.04 -1.76 18.88
CA ARG A 160 15.25 -0.52 19.62
C ARG A 160 14.10 -0.21 20.58
N ALA A 161 12.86 -0.43 20.17
CA ALA A 161 11.67 -0.23 21.00
C ALA A 161 11.65 -1.21 22.18
N GLU A 162 11.95 -2.48 21.94
CA GLU A 162 12.05 -3.51 23.00
C GLU A 162 13.12 -3.17 24.04
N LEU A 163 14.29 -2.66 23.61
CA LEU A 163 15.33 -2.20 24.53
C LEU A 163 14.87 -1.02 25.39
N LYS A 164 14.09 -0.09 24.81
CA LYS A 164 13.51 1.04 25.56
C LYS A 164 12.53 0.56 26.63
N ILE A 165 11.62 -0.36 26.28
CA ILE A 165 10.67 -0.98 27.22
C ILE A 165 11.42 -1.65 28.39
N GLN A 166 12.47 -2.43 28.09
CA GLN A 166 13.26 -3.10 29.12
C GLN A 166 13.97 -2.11 30.05
N ALA A 167 14.55 -1.05 29.49
CA ALA A 167 15.21 -0.01 30.28
C ALA A 167 14.22 0.71 31.21
N LEU A 168 13.04 1.08 30.72
CA LEU A 168 11.99 1.72 31.51
C LEU A 168 11.51 0.82 32.66
N LYS A 169 11.22 -0.45 32.38
CA LYS A 169 10.84 -1.43 33.43
C LYS A 169 11.89 -1.57 34.53
N LYS A 170 13.18 -1.55 34.17
CA LYS A 170 14.27 -1.62 35.15
C LYS A 170 14.33 -0.36 36.02
N LEU A 171 14.11 0.81 35.43
CA LEU A 171 14.09 2.08 36.16
C LEU A 171 12.93 2.11 37.15
N GLU A 172 11.72 1.74 36.73
CA GLU A 172 10.54 1.68 37.61
C GLU A 172 10.71 0.70 38.76
N GLY A 173 11.34 -0.45 38.52
CA GLY A 173 11.62 -1.45 39.55
C GLY A 173 12.69 -1.02 40.57
N SER A 174 13.50 -0.01 40.24
CA SER A 174 14.60 0.48 41.11
C SER A 174 14.18 1.64 42.03
N VAL A 175 12.94 2.11 41.91
CA VAL A 175 12.39 3.23 42.71
C VAL A 175 11.53 2.73 43.89
N LYS A 176 11.45 1.41 44.10
CA LYS A 176 10.78 0.78 45.25
C LYS A 176 11.76 0.43 46.35
#